data_AF-A0A166IWQ9-F1
#
_entry.id   AF-A0A166IWQ9-F1
#
_cell.length_a   1.000
_cell.length_b   1.000
_cell.length_c   1.000
_cell.angle_alpha   90.00
_cell.angle_beta   90.00
_cell.angle_gamma   90.00
#
_symmetry.space_group_name_H-M   'P 1'
#
loop_
_entity.id
_entity.type
_entity.pdbx_description
1 polymer ?
#
loop_
_entity_poly.entity_id
_entity_poly.type
_entity_poly.pdbx_seq_one_letter_code
_entity_poly.pdbx_strand_id
1 'polypeptide(L)'
;MLRIPFDLWVCVSSHLSVHNLLALRSTCKYLCRMMEESSIWALALLDILDVAPRFRIYRELPSMTPVQLRRKSYEISRLYTLWTQRVAQPVTVTRHPLPLDASRIDLLPGGALILVLTTKGDLQLYQFLGERFELLDTVARNAARDLVVSGAQLRRPKSPCPKTSMWAAIATPYRESSDVEPVHTEFRICALDIESTAPSLQVGETFVLNGVCNRIIAEGDLLIAITSFEGEQSCVIRHIQFPPVKDGGSRVIHMSNDMVSPSLQIPQCSRMESSIV
;
A
#
# COMPACT_ATOMS: atom_id res chain seq x y z
N MET A 1 -33.64 21.54 25.57
CA MET A 1 -32.77 21.00 24.50
C MET A 1 -32.22 19.67 24.98
N LEU A 2 -32.60 18.56 24.35
CA LEU A 2 -32.03 17.25 24.63
C LEU A 2 -30.54 17.29 24.26
N ARG A 3 -29.66 17.05 25.24
CA ARG A 3 -28.22 16.93 25.00
C ARG A 3 -27.96 15.52 24.52
N ILE A 4 -27.60 15.40 23.25
CA ILE A 4 -27.14 14.14 22.68
C ILE A 4 -25.77 13.82 23.30
N PRO A 5 -25.54 12.58 23.79
CA PRO A 5 -24.23 12.10 24.22
C PRO A 5 -23.12 12.34 23.18
N PHE A 6 -21.88 12.54 23.64
CA PHE A 6 -20.77 12.92 22.76
C PHE A 6 -20.39 11.81 21.76
N ASP A 7 -20.40 10.56 22.18
CA ASP A 7 -20.19 9.37 21.37
C ASP A 7 -21.13 9.32 20.16
N LEU A 8 -22.40 9.67 20.35
CA LEU A 8 -23.36 9.77 19.24
C LEU A 8 -23.01 10.92 18.29
N TRP A 9 -22.48 12.04 18.79
CA TRP A 9 -21.97 13.10 17.92
C TRP A 9 -20.76 12.67 17.11
N VAL A 10 -19.83 11.93 17.71
CA VAL A 10 -18.68 11.37 17.00
C VAL A 10 -19.16 10.45 15.87
N CYS A 11 -20.11 9.55 16.15
CA CYS A 11 -20.71 8.65 15.16
C CYS A 11 -21.46 9.40 14.05
N VAL A 12 -22.26 10.41 14.38
CA VAL A 12 -22.93 11.24 13.36
C VAL A 12 -21.88 11.95 12.51
N SER A 13 -20.85 12.51 13.14
CA SER A 13 -19.82 13.29 12.45
C SER A 13 -18.95 12.45 11.50
N SER A 14 -18.73 11.17 11.78
CA SER A 14 -17.99 10.26 10.88
C SER A 14 -18.72 9.97 9.58
N HIS A 15 -20.01 10.31 9.47
CA HIS A 15 -20.80 10.17 8.25
C HIS A 15 -21.02 11.49 7.51
N LEU A 16 -20.39 12.58 7.96
CA LEU A 16 -20.55 13.91 7.38
C LEU A 16 -19.30 14.33 6.62
N SER A 17 -19.50 14.97 5.46
CA SER A 17 -18.41 15.64 4.76
C SER A 17 -17.86 16.80 5.58
N VAL A 18 -16.60 17.17 5.33
CA VAL A 18 -15.97 18.37 5.93
C VAL A 18 -16.83 19.62 5.74
N HIS A 19 -17.47 19.77 4.58
CA HIS A 19 -18.38 20.88 4.31
C HIS A 19 -19.59 20.86 5.27
N ASN A 20 -20.21 19.70 5.48
CA ASN A 20 -21.35 19.56 6.37
C ASN A 20 -20.96 19.77 7.85
N LEU A 21 -19.77 19.34 8.25
CA LEU A 21 -19.24 19.63 9.60
C LEU A 21 -19.05 21.14 9.82
N LEU A 22 -18.52 21.85 8.82
CA LEU A 22 -18.40 23.32 8.87
C LEU A 22 -19.78 24.00 8.91
N ALA A 23 -20.74 23.51 8.14
CA ALA A 23 -22.12 24.00 8.18
C ALA A 23 -22.75 23.80 9.56
N LEU A 24 -22.65 22.61 10.15
CA LEU A 24 -23.15 22.32 11.50
C LEU A 24 -22.55 23.26 12.55
N ARG A 25 -21.24 23.52 12.46
CA ARG A 25 -20.56 24.46 13.36
C ARG A 25 -21.17 25.86 13.34
N SER A 26 -21.66 26.32 12.18
CA SER A 26 -22.24 27.64 12.01
C SER A 26 -23.68 27.79 12.53
N THR A 27 -24.34 26.70 12.94
CA THR A 27 -25.77 26.71 13.30
C THR A 27 -26.04 27.28 14.70
N CYS A 28 -25.31 26.86 15.74
CA CYS A 28 -25.53 27.31 17.12
C CYS A 28 -24.28 27.16 18.00
N LYS A 29 -24.25 27.85 19.16
CA LYS A 29 -23.10 27.84 20.08
C LYS A 29 -22.75 26.45 20.62
N TYR A 30 -23.76 25.60 20.83
CA TYR A 30 -23.54 24.22 21.29
C TYR A 30 -22.80 23.41 20.22
N LEU A 31 -23.34 23.38 19.00
CA LEU A 31 -22.71 22.66 17.88
C LEU A 31 -21.35 23.25 17.51
N CYS A 32 -21.17 24.57 17.67
CA CYS A 32 -19.87 25.19 17.49
C CYS A 32 -18.81 24.60 18.43
N ARG A 33 -19.15 24.44 19.72
CA ARG A 33 -18.25 23.83 20.72
C ARG A 33 -18.06 22.34 20.48
N MET A 34 -19.14 21.61 20.15
CA MET A 34 -19.05 20.17 19.87
C MET A 34 -18.15 19.90 18.66
N MET A 35 -18.29 20.69 17.59
CA MET A 35 -17.45 20.59 16.40
C MET A 35 -16.04 21.20 16.59
N GLU A 36 -15.62 21.54 17.81
CA GLU A 36 -14.24 21.92 18.12
C GLU A 36 -13.42 20.77 18.71
N GLU A 37 -14.06 19.64 18.99
CA GLU A 37 -13.41 18.44 19.52
C GLU A 37 -12.45 17.81 18.51
N SER A 38 -11.27 17.40 18.99
CA SER A 38 -10.20 16.84 18.15
C SER A 38 -10.61 15.54 17.46
N SER A 39 -11.34 14.66 18.16
CA SER A 39 -11.74 13.35 17.64
C SER A 39 -12.57 13.44 16.37
N ILE A 40 -13.47 14.43 16.28
CA ILE A 40 -14.31 14.65 15.11
C ILE A 40 -13.46 15.00 13.89
N TRP A 41 -12.53 15.95 14.03
CA TRP A 41 -11.67 16.34 12.93
C TRP A 41 -10.59 15.32 12.61
N ALA A 42 -10.13 14.55 13.60
CA ALA A 42 -9.22 13.43 13.38
C ALA A 42 -9.89 12.36 12.52
N LEU A 43 -11.13 11.97 12.83
CA LEU A 43 -11.90 11.01 12.02
C LEU A 43 -12.18 11.53 10.62
N ALA A 44 -12.64 12.78 10.49
CA ALA A 44 -12.87 13.39 9.18
C ALA A 44 -11.58 13.45 8.34
N LEU A 45 -10.44 13.72 8.97
CA LEU A 45 -9.14 13.72 8.30
C LEU A 45 -8.72 12.31 7.88
N LEU A 46 -8.89 11.31 8.74
CA LEU A 46 -8.59 9.91 8.45
C LEU A 46 -9.42 9.39 7.26
N ASP A 47 -10.72 9.68 7.23
CA ASP A 47 -11.61 9.30 6.11
C ASP A 47 -11.11 9.85 4.76
N ILE A 48 -10.66 11.10 4.73
CA ILE A 48 -10.08 11.71 3.51
C ILE A 48 -8.76 11.03 3.14
N LEU A 49 -7.92 10.74 4.13
CA LEU A 49 -6.60 10.16 3.93
C LEU A 49 -6.68 8.69 3.47
N ASP A 50 -7.74 7.97 3.81
CA ASP A 50 -7.98 6.60 3.31
C ASP A 50 -8.20 6.58 1.80
N VAL A 51 -8.77 7.65 1.24
CA VAL A 51 -8.93 7.82 -0.22
C VAL A 51 -7.66 8.38 -0.87
N ALA A 52 -6.96 9.31 -0.19
CA ALA A 52 -5.78 9.98 -0.71
C ALA A 52 -4.63 9.97 0.32
N PRO A 53 -3.86 8.87 0.41
CA PRO A 53 -2.87 8.69 1.47
C PRO A 53 -1.78 9.77 1.47
N ARG A 54 -1.70 10.53 2.56
CA ARG A 54 -0.61 11.49 2.83
C ARG A 54 0.10 11.14 4.12
N PHE A 55 1.21 10.44 3.99
CA PHE A 55 1.88 9.75 5.08
C PHE A 55 2.40 10.70 6.17
N ARG A 56 2.91 11.87 5.77
CA ARG A 56 3.32 12.92 6.72
C ARG A 56 2.16 13.34 7.64
N ILE A 57 0.94 13.43 7.09
CA ILE A 57 -0.23 13.87 7.84
C ILE A 57 -0.69 12.80 8.83
N TYR A 58 -0.68 11.51 8.44
CA TYR A 58 -0.99 10.39 9.36
C TYR A 58 -0.08 10.40 10.60
N ARG A 59 1.21 10.68 10.44
CA ARG A 59 2.18 10.69 11.55
C ARG A 59 2.04 11.90 12.46
N GLU A 60 1.74 13.06 11.88
CA GLU A 60 1.51 14.28 12.64
C GLU A 60 0.13 14.26 13.33
N LEU A 61 -0.81 13.42 12.89
CA LEU A 61 -2.19 13.41 13.37
C LEU A 61 -2.32 13.35 14.92
N PRO A 62 -1.56 12.51 15.66
CA PRO A 62 -1.62 12.48 17.12
C PRO A 62 -1.10 13.75 17.81
N SER A 63 -0.23 14.52 17.16
CA SER A 63 0.34 15.76 17.71
C SER A 63 -0.39 17.03 17.24
N MET A 64 -1.34 16.90 16.32
CA MET A 64 -2.11 18.04 15.82
C MET A 64 -3.13 18.54 16.84
N THR A 65 -3.13 19.86 17.04
CA THR A 65 -4.20 20.56 17.76
C THR A 65 -5.52 20.48 16.98
N PRO A 66 -6.69 20.65 17.64
CA PRO A 66 -7.98 20.65 16.94
C PRO A 66 -8.07 21.68 15.80
N VAL A 67 -7.41 22.83 15.97
CA VAL A 67 -7.34 23.89 14.94
C VAL A 67 -6.55 23.41 13.72
N GLN A 68 -5.43 22.71 13.93
CA GLN A 68 -4.63 22.13 12.85
C GLN A 68 -5.40 21.01 12.14
N LEU A 69 -6.03 20.08 12.88
CA LEU A 69 -6.84 19.01 12.31
C LEU A 69 -7.95 19.55 11.41
N ARG A 70 -8.69 20.56 11.90
CA ARG A 70 -9.74 21.22 11.12
C ARG A 70 -9.20 21.88 9.86
N ARG A 71 -8.13 22.68 10.00
CA ARG A 71 -7.51 23.37 8.87
C ARG A 71 -7.04 22.38 7.80
N LYS A 72 -6.38 21.29 8.20
CA LYS A 72 -5.91 20.24 7.29
C LYS A 72 -7.07 19.51 6.62
N SER A 73 -8.10 19.14 7.36
CA SER A 73 -9.31 18.51 6.81
C SER A 73 -9.93 19.37 5.71
N TYR A 74 -10.07 20.68 5.95
CA TYR A 74 -10.57 21.63 4.95
C TYR A 74 -9.65 21.77 3.73
N GLU A 75 -8.34 21.95 3.94
CA GLU A 75 -7.36 22.09 2.86
C GLU A 75 -7.38 20.87 1.93
N ILE A 76 -7.39 19.66 2.48
CA ILE A 76 -7.37 18.42 1.69
C ILE A 76 -8.72 18.17 1.03
N SER A 77 -9.85 18.40 1.72
CA SER A 77 -11.19 18.25 1.13
C SER A 77 -11.41 19.22 -0.04
N ARG A 78 -10.94 20.46 0.09
CA ARG A 78 -10.97 21.45 -1.00
C ARG A 78 -10.11 20.99 -2.17
N LEU A 79 -8.91 20.50 -1.91
CA LEU A 79 -8.04 19.97 -2.96
C LEU A 79 -8.70 18.78 -3.68
N TYR A 80 -9.27 17.84 -2.94
CA TYR A 80 -10.01 16.70 -3.49
C TYR A 80 -11.15 17.17 -4.40
N THR A 81 -11.92 18.17 -3.97
CA THR A 81 -13.00 18.76 -4.77
C THR A 81 -12.47 19.34 -6.09
N LEU A 82 -11.36 20.08 -6.04
CA LEU A 82 -10.72 20.65 -7.23
C LEU A 82 -10.25 19.57 -8.22
N TRP A 83 -9.72 18.45 -7.71
CA TRP A 83 -9.31 17.30 -8.53
C TRP A 83 -10.51 16.60 -9.17
N THR A 84 -11.57 16.32 -8.40
CA THR A 84 -12.75 15.60 -8.90
C THR A 84 -13.54 16.39 -9.93
N GLN A 85 -13.60 17.72 -9.79
CA GLN A 85 -14.33 18.57 -10.72
C GLN A 85 -13.66 18.69 -12.10
N ARG A 86 -12.47 18.12 -12.32
CA ARG A 86 -11.66 18.26 -13.56
C ARG A 86 -11.39 19.72 -13.96
N VAL A 87 -11.62 20.67 -13.07
CA VAL A 87 -11.33 22.10 -13.27
C VAL A 87 -9.85 22.37 -12.99
N ALA A 88 -9.22 21.60 -12.11
CA ALA A 88 -7.79 21.70 -11.86
C ALA A 88 -7.01 21.06 -13.02
N GLN A 89 -6.26 21.88 -13.75
CA GLN A 89 -5.19 21.40 -14.62
C GLN A 89 -3.87 21.33 -13.84
N PRO A 90 -3.03 20.30 -14.05
CA PRO A 90 -1.70 20.27 -13.47
C PRO A 90 -0.93 21.53 -13.90
N VAL A 91 -0.43 22.29 -12.93
CA VAL A 91 0.32 23.53 -13.19
C VAL A 91 1.64 23.24 -13.90
N THR A 92 2.27 22.12 -13.55
CA THR A 92 3.57 21.72 -14.08
C THR A 92 3.53 20.25 -14.45
N VAL A 93 3.92 19.94 -15.68
CA VAL A 93 4.16 18.57 -16.15
C VAL A 93 5.62 18.49 -16.55
N THR A 94 6.43 17.85 -15.72
CA THR A 94 7.83 17.56 -16.04
C THR A 94 7.96 16.15 -16.57
N ARG A 95 8.91 15.94 -17.49
CA ARG A 95 9.26 14.62 -18.02
C ARG A 95 10.67 14.32 -17.56
N HIS A 96 10.83 13.19 -16.88
CA HIS A 96 12.14 12.72 -16.43
C HIS A 96 12.44 11.39 -17.11
N PRO A 97 13.67 11.22 -17.64
CA PRO A 97 14.09 9.94 -18.18
C PRO A 97 14.15 8.91 -17.06
N LEU A 98 13.72 7.70 -17.36
CA LEU A 98 13.83 6.53 -16.49
C LEU A 98 14.68 5.47 -17.18
N PRO A 99 15.14 4.43 -16.46
CA PRO A 99 15.86 3.32 -17.08
C PRO A 99 15.08 2.74 -18.25
N LEU A 100 15.78 2.46 -19.36
CA LEU A 100 15.17 1.90 -20.57
C LEU A 100 14.56 0.52 -20.33
N ASP A 101 15.02 -0.18 -19.30
CA ASP A 101 14.53 -1.47 -18.85
C ASP A 101 13.49 -1.36 -17.73
N ALA A 102 12.93 -0.17 -17.45
CA ALA A 102 11.85 -0.03 -16.49
C ALA A 102 10.59 -0.79 -16.96
N SER A 103 10.25 -1.86 -16.25
CA SER A 103 9.03 -2.64 -16.49
C SER A 103 7.83 -2.09 -15.73
N ARG A 104 8.08 -1.52 -14.54
CA ARG A 104 7.04 -0.94 -13.69
C ARG A 104 7.59 0.17 -12.82
N ILE A 105 6.76 1.19 -12.58
CA ILE A 105 7.09 2.36 -11.77
C ILE A 105 5.96 2.59 -10.77
N ASP A 106 6.32 2.74 -9.50
CA ASP A 106 5.40 3.07 -8.41
C ASP A 106 5.88 4.35 -7.70
N LEU A 107 5.01 5.37 -7.61
CA LEU A 107 5.31 6.59 -6.85
C LEU A 107 5.13 6.33 -5.35
N LEU A 108 6.19 6.55 -4.58
CA LEU A 108 6.12 6.43 -3.12
C LEU A 108 5.45 7.65 -2.50
N PRO A 109 4.97 7.52 -1.26
CA PRO A 109 4.34 8.62 -0.58
C PRO A 109 5.16 9.89 -0.46
N GLY A 110 4.45 11.01 -0.51
CA GLY A 110 5.09 12.32 -0.56
C GLY A 110 5.60 12.69 -1.95
N GLY A 111 5.62 11.76 -2.90
CA GLY A 111 5.93 12.01 -4.31
C GLY A 111 7.40 12.32 -4.60
N ALA A 112 8.26 12.32 -3.59
CA ALA A 112 9.69 12.61 -3.73
C ALA A 112 10.52 11.36 -4.05
N LEU A 113 9.96 10.16 -3.91
CA LEU A 113 10.63 8.90 -4.16
C LEU A 113 9.82 8.06 -5.16
N ILE A 114 10.49 7.34 -6.04
CA ILE A 114 9.87 6.36 -6.95
C ILE A 114 10.58 5.02 -6.82
N LEU A 115 9.80 3.95 -6.92
CA LEU A 115 10.32 2.60 -7.11
C LEU A 115 10.21 2.21 -8.57
N VAL A 116 11.30 1.68 -9.10
CA VAL A 116 11.39 1.16 -10.46
C VAL A 116 11.74 -0.31 -10.39
N LEU A 117 10.92 -1.14 -11.02
CA LEU A 117 11.20 -2.55 -11.22
C LEU A 117 11.68 -2.75 -12.65
N THR A 118 12.92 -3.22 -12.82
CA THR A 118 13.50 -3.44 -14.15
C THR A 118 13.00 -4.74 -14.77
N THR A 119 13.15 -4.91 -16.08
CA THR A 119 12.88 -6.19 -16.76
C THR A 119 13.81 -7.30 -16.31
N LYS A 120 14.96 -6.96 -15.72
CA LYS A 120 15.87 -7.89 -15.06
C LYS A 120 15.37 -8.32 -13.67
N GLY A 121 14.32 -7.69 -13.15
CA GLY A 121 13.80 -7.95 -11.80
C GLY A 121 14.58 -7.24 -10.70
N ASP A 122 15.42 -6.25 -11.03
CA ASP A 122 16.05 -5.41 -10.01
C ASP A 122 15.02 -4.39 -9.51
N LEU A 123 15.01 -4.13 -8.21
CA LEU A 123 14.22 -3.05 -7.63
C LEU A 123 15.13 -1.88 -7.31
N GLN A 124 14.83 -0.74 -7.91
CA GLN A 124 15.62 0.48 -7.79
C GLN A 124 14.79 1.56 -7.10
N LEU A 125 15.40 2.24 -6.13
CA LEU A 125 14.81 3.39 -5.45
C LEU A 125 15.44 4.66 -5.99
N TYR A 126 14.62 5.59 -6.47
CA TYR A 126 15.07 6.90 -6.91
C TYR A 126 14.48 8.02 -6.06
N GLN A 127 15.23 9.11 -5.94
CA GLN A 127 14.79 10.35 -5.30
C GLN A 127 14.72 11.49 -6.30
N PHE A 128 13.63 12.24 -6.21
CA PHE A 128 13.42 13.47 -6.94
C PHE A 128 14.15 14.63 -6.27
N LEU A 129 15.07 15.25 -7.01
CA LEU A 129 15.83 16.42 -6.58
C LEU A 129 15.46 17.67 -7.40
N GLY A 130 14.16 17.86 -7.65
CA GLY A 130 13.61 19.05 -8.31
C GLY A 130 13.63 19.01 -9.84
N GLU A 131 14.72 18.56 -10.45
CA GLU A 131 14.85 18.50 -11.92
C GLU A 131 15.12 17.09 -12.45
N ARG A 132 15.60 16.19 -11.59
CA ARG A 132 15.95 14.82 -11.97
C ARG A 132 15.65 13.83 -10.86
N PHE A 133 15.57 12.56 -11.27
CA PHE A 133 15.58 11.44 -10.36
C PHE A 133 17.00 10.90 -10.25
N GLU A 134 17.51 10.75 -9.03
CA GLU A 134 18.79 10.12 -8.74
C GLU A 134 18.56 8.74 -8.12
N LEU A 135 19.32 7.74 -8.58
CA LEU A 135 19.28 6.40 -8.03
C LEU A 135 19.90 6.44 -6.63
N LEU A 136 19.11 6.10 -5.62
CA LEU A 136 19.57 6.00 -4.24
C LEU A 136 20.07 4.60 -3.90
N ASP A 137 19.32 3.59 -4.28
CA ASP A 137 19.57 2.22 -3.85
C ASP A 137 19.07 1.20 -4.88
N THR A 138 19.64 0.00 -4.86
CA THR A 138 19.28 -1.09 -5.76
C THR A 138 19.32 -2.43 -5.03
N VAL A 139 18.19 -3.13 -5.06
CA VAL A 139 18.09 -4.55 -4.70
C VAL A 139 18.17 -5.35 -6.00
N ALA A 140 19.34 -5.93 -6.25
CA ALA A 140 19.56 -6.78 -7.40
C ALA A 140 18.80 -8.11 -7.29
N ARG A 141 18.42 -8.69 -8.43
CA ARG A 141 18.00 -10.09 -8.50
C ARG A 141 19.21 -11.02 -8.33
N ASN A 142 19.00 -12.20 -7.78
CA ASN A 142 19.95 -13.30 -7.92
C ASN A 142 20.09 -13.68 -9.41
N ALA A 143 21.29 -13.51 -9.96
CA ALA A 143 21.60 -13.69 -11.38
C ALA A 143 21.52 -15.15 -11.85
N ALA A 144 21.47 -16.13 -10.94
CA ALA A 144 21.59 -17.55 -11.23
C ALA A 144 20.36 -18.20 -11.90
N ARG A 145 19.27 -17.46 -12.12
CA ARG A 145 17.99 -18.01 -12.61
C ARG A 145 17.58 -17.34 -13.90
N ASP A 146 17.20 -18.11 -14.91
CA ASP A 146 16.71 -17.56 -16.17
C ASP A 146 15.30 -16.98 -15.97
N LEU A 147 15.17 -15.68 -16.27
CA LEU A 147 13.91 -14.98 -16.09
C LEU A 147 13.00 -15.35 -17.24
N VAL A 148 11.81 -15.87 -16.92
CA VAL A 148 10.78 -16.03 -17.94
C VAL A 148 10.30 -14.61 -18.26
N VAL A 149 10.62 -14.20 -19.49
CA VAL A 149 10.43 -12.85 -20.01
C VAL A 149 9.01 -12.35 -19.70
N SER A 150 8.94 -11.29 -18.90
CA SER A 150 7.75 -10.50 -18.57
C SER A 150 6.80 -11.10 -17.53
N GLY A 151 6.79 -10.50 -16.33
CA GLY A 151 5.81 -10.88 -15.30
C GLY A 151 6.08 -10.32 -13.92
N ALA A 152 7.12 -9.50 -13.74
CA ALA A 152 7.47 -9.00 -12.43
C ALA A 152 6.38 -8.06 -11.90
N GLN A 153 5.75 -8.44 -10.78
CA GLN A 153 4.67 -7.65 -10.17
C GLN A 153 5.16 -6.96 -8.90
N LEU A 154 4.98 -5.64 -8.85
CA LEU A 154 5.24 -4.82 -7.66
C LEU A 154 3.92 -4.57 -6.90
N ARG A 155 3.87 -4.71 -5.58
CA ARG A 155 2.72 -4.23 -4.78
C ARG A 155 3.19 -3.63 -3.47
N ARG A 156 2.43 -2.64 -3.01
CA ARG A 156 2.63 -1.97 -1.73
C ARG A 156 1.31 -1.96 -0.95
N PRO A 157 1.36 -1.98 0.39
CA PRO A 157 0.16 -1.84 1.20
C PRO A 157 -0.47 -0.46 0.99
N LYS A 158 -1.80 -0.41 0.87
CA LYS A 158 -2.56 0.84 0.68
C LYS A 158 -2.57 1.71 1.94
N SER A 159 -2.69 1.07 3.10
CA SER A 159 -2.61 1.72 4.40
C SER A 159 -1.27 1.37 5.06
N PRO A 160 -0.52 2.35 5.58
CA PRO A 160 0.56 2.03 6.51
C PRO A 160 -0.02 1.32 7.73
N CYS A 161 0.64 0.26 8.19
CA CYS A 161 0.40 -0.25 9.53
C CYS A 161 1.08 0.72 10.51
N PRO A 162 0.45 1.11 11.64
CA PRO A 162 1.05 2.03 12.62
C PRO A 162 2.39 1.56 13.20
N LYS A 163 2.72 0.27 13.04
CA LYS A 163 3.90 -0.38 13.61
C LYS A 163 4.99 -0.71 12.60
N THR A 164 4.76 -0.62 11.29
CA THR A 164 5.72 -1.11 10.29
C THR A 164 6.15 -0.04 9.29
N SER A 165 7.42 -0.13 8.90
CA SER A 165 8.00 0.48 7.72
C SER A 165 7.23 0.05 6.46
N MET A 166 7.23 0.90 5.44
CA MET A 166 6.62 0.57 4.16
C MET A 166 7.32 -0.66 3.56
N TRP A 167 6.61 -1.47 2.78
CA TRP A 167 7.22 -2.60 2.09
C TRP A 167 6.68 -2.78 0.68
N ALA A 168 7.49 -3.47 -0.13
CA ALA A 168 7.19 -3.83 -1.51
C ALA A 168 7.34 -5.34 -1.68
N ALA A 169 6.36 -5.99 -2.32
CA ALA A 169 6.51 -7.35 -2.81
C ALA A 169 6.81 -7.34 -4.31
N ILE A 170 7.77 -8.16 -4.71
CA ILE A 170 8.14 -8.45 -6.09
C ILE A 170 7.90 -9.94 -6.34
N ALA A 171 6.98 -10.30 -7.22
CA ALA A 171 6.91 -11.68 -7.73
C ALA A 171 7.67 -11.78 -9.04
N THR A 172 8.58 -12.73 -9.15
CA THR A 172 9.40 -12.95 -10.35
C THR A 172 9.23 -14.41 -10.80
N PRO A 173 8.52 -14.68 -11.92
CA PRO A 173 8.44 -16.03 -12.45
C PRO A 173 9.78 -16.46 -13.06
N TYR A 174 10.19 -17.69 -12.81
CA TYR A 174 11.44 -18.28 -13.31
C TYR A 174 11.28 -19.79 -13.55
N ARG A 175 12.24 -20.37 -14.29
CA ARG A 175 12.38 -21.83 -14.48
C ARG A 175 13.75 -22.27 -13.95
N GLU A 176 13.83 -23.45 -13.34
CA GLU A 176 15.09 -23.97 -12.80
C GLU A 176 16.00 -24.62 -13.86
N SER A 177 15.49 -24.91 -15.06
CA SER A 177 16.28 -25.35 -16.21
C SER A 177 15.49 -25.31 -17.53
N SER A 178 16.19 -25.38 -18.66
CA SER A 178 15.60 -25.39 -20.01
C SER A 178 15.02 -26.77 -20.35
N ASP A 179 13.74 -27.00 -20.08
CA ASP A 179 12.72 -27.18 -21.15
C ASP A 179 11.40 -27.78 -20.66
N VAL A 180 11.35 -28.38 -19.45
CA VAL A 180 10.14 -29.13 -19.02
C VAL A 180 9.71 -28.84 -17.57
N GLU A 181 10.47 -28.06 -16.81
CA GLU A 181 10.18 -27.88 -15.39
C GLU A 181 9.02 -26.92 -15.10
N PRO A 182 8.35 -27.11 -13.93
CA PRO A 182 7.40 -26.16 -13.38
C PRO A 182 7.89 -24.72 -13.47
N VAL A 183 7.02 -23.80 -13.88
CA VAL A 183 7.30 -22.40 -13.63
C VAL A 183 7.14 -22.16 -12.14
N HIS A 184 8.19 -21.65 -11.51
CA HIS A 184 8.16 -21.21 -10.13
C HIS A 184 8.01 -19.69 -10.08
N THR A 185 7.50 -19.17 -8.97
CA THR A 185 7.49 -17.73 -8.71
C THR A 185 8.27 -17.44 -7.44
N GLU A 186 9.37 -16.69 -7.58
CA GLU A 186 10.12 -16.14 -6.46
C GLU A 186 9.48 -14.83 -5.99
N PHE A 187 9.15 -14.76 -4.71
CA PHE A 187 8.68 -13.55 -4.05
C PHE A 187 9.81 -12.94 -3.24
N ARG A 188 10.15 -11.68 -3.53
CA ARG A 188 11.08 -10.87 -2.74
C ARG A 188 10.30 -9.76 -2.04
N ILE A 189 10.41 -9.72 -0.72
CA ILE A 189 9.78 -8.71 0.13
C ILE A 189 10.85 -7.74 0.58
N CYS A 190 10.73 -6.49 0.12
CA CYS A 190 11.66 -5.43 0.42
C CYS A 190 11.04 -4.45 1.43
N ALA A 191 11.71 -4.23 2.56
CA ALA A 191 11.42 -3.10 3.42
C ALA A 191 11.92 -1.80 2.77
N LEU A 192 11.12 -0.76 2.93
CA LEU A 192 11.37 0.59 2.43
C LEU A 192 11.53 1.49 3.64
N ASP A 193 12.76 1.93 3.89
CA ASP A 193 13.00 3.00 4.83
C ASP A 193 12.96 4.32 4.06
N ILE A 194 11.82 5.01 4.13
CA ILE A 194 11.61 6.30 3.47
C ILE A 194 11.78 7.49 4.43
N GLU A 195 11.98 7.20 5.72
CA GLU A 195 11.93 8.21 6.78
C GLU A 195 13.29 8.57 7.32
N SER A 196 14.28 7.69 7.16
CA SER A 196 15.66 8.03 7.49
C SER A 196 16.19 9.16 6.62
N THR A 197 17.27 9.77 7.10
CA THR A 197 18.01 10.80 6.37
C THR A 197 18.57 10.29 5.04
N ALA A 198 18.72 8.98 4.89
CA ALA A 198 19.18 8.31 3.68
C ALA A 198 18.19 7.17 3.33
N PRO A 199 17.14 7.46 2.54
CA PRO A 199 16.15 6.45 2.17
C PRO A 199 16.81 5.23 1.53
N SER A 200 16.39 4.03 1.91
CA SER A 200 17.03 2.78 1.49
C SER A 200 16.04 1.64 1.26
N LEU A 201 16.52 0.63 0.54
CA LEU A 201 15.84 -0.62 0.26
C LEU A 201 16.56 -1.76 0.98
N GLN A 202 15.82 -2.56 1.74
CA GLN A 202 16.37 -3.74 2.40
C GLN A 202 15.56 -4.97 2.03
N VAL A 203 16.21 -6.04 1.60
CA VAL A 203 15.55 -7.34 1.42
C VAL A 203 15.23 -7.90 2.80
N GLY A 204 13.95 -8.06 3.09
CA GLY A 204 13.49 -8.67 4.34
C GLY A 204 13.37 -10.18 4.21
N GLU A 205 12.55 -10.64 3.27
CA GLU A 205 12.23 -12.06 3.11
C GLU A 205 12.20 -12.45 1.62
N THR A 206 12.60 -13.67 1.32
CA THR A 206 12.42 -14.29 0.00
C THR A 206 11.82 -15.68 0.17
N PHE A 207 10.82 -16.00 -0.66
CA PHE A 207 10.22 -17.34 -0.69
C PHE A 207 9.80 -17.70 -2.12
N VAL A 208 9.57 -18.98 -2.36
CA VAL A 208 9.21 -19.50 -3.69
C VAL A 208 7.86 -20.21 -3.63
N LEU A 209 7.00 -19.95 -4.61
CA LEU A 209 5.76 -20.68 -4.84
C LEU A 209 5.86 -21.50 -6.13
N ASN A 210 5.21 -22.66 -6.15
CA ASN A 210 4.99 -23.41 -7.39
C ASN A 210 3.91 -22.72 -8.23
N GLY A 211 4.13 -22.71 -9.54
CA GLY A 211 3.25 -22.05 -10.50
C GLY A 211 3.57 -20.59 -10.76
N VAL A 212 2.79 -20.01 -11.68
CA VAL A 212 2.87 -18.60 -12.07
C VAL A 212 1.99 -17.77 -11.14
N CYS A 213 2.55 -16.72 -10.52
CA CYS A 213 1.72 -15.73 -9.83
C CYS A 213 0.99 -14.84 -10.84
N ASN A 214 -0.33 -14.96 -10.85
CA ASN A 214 -1.20 -14.17 -11.70
C ASN A 214 -1.51 -12.82 -11.07
N ARG A 215 -1.60 -12.76 -9.74
CA ARG A 215 -1.98 -11.55 -9.02
C ARG A 215 -1.38 -11.50 -7.63
N ILE A 216 -0.79 -10.36 -7.30
CA ILE A 216 -0.45 -9.97 -5.94
C ILE A 216 -1.40 -8.90 -5.42
N ILE A 217 -1.79 -9.01 -4.16
CA ILE A 217 -2.48 -7.99 -3.38
C ILE A 217 -1.68 -7.77 -2.08
N ALA A 218 -1.42 -6.53 -1.71
CA ALA A 218 -0.77 -6.16 -0.46
C ALA A 218 -1.70 -5.24 0.32
N GLU A 219 -2.10 -5.65 1.52
CA GLU A 219 -3.01 -4.90 2.41
C GLU A 219 -2.45 -4.93 3.83
N GLY A 220 -1.97 -3.79 4.33
CA GLY A 220 -1.32 -3.70 5.64
C GLY A 220 -0.06 -4.56 5.72
N ASP A 221 -0.09 -5.57 6.59
CA ASP A 221 0.94 -6.59 6.76
C ASP A 221 0.61 -7.91 6.04
N LEU A 222 -0.48 -7.98 5.28
CA LEU A 222 -0.86 -9.17 4.53
C LEU A 222 -0.42 -9.08 3.07
N LEU A 223 0.18 -10.17 2.59
CA LEU A 223 0.46 -10.44 1.19
C LEU A 223 -0.44 -11.58 0.73
N ILE A 224 -1.25 -11.33 -0.29
CA ILE A 224 -2.09 -12.34 -0.92
C ILE A 224 -1.59 -12.56 -2.34
N ALA A 225 -1.23 -13.79 -2.67
CA ALA A 225 -0.78 -14.21 -3.98
C ALA A 225 -1.77 -15.22 -4.56
N ILE A 226 -2.25 -14.97 -5.77
CA ILE A 226 -3.02 -15.93 -6.56
C ILE A 226 -2.06 -16.56 -7.56
N THR A 227 -1.82 -17.86 -7.43
CA THR A 227 -0.94 -18.62 -8.34
C THR A 227 -1.75 -19.60 -9.16
N SER A 228 -1.23 -19.98 -10.32
CA SER A 228 -1.75 -21.10 -11.11
C SER A 228 -0.66 -22.12 -11.39
N PHE A 229 -0.94 -23.38 -11.11
CA PHE A 229 -0.06 -24.51 -11.35
C PHE A 229 -0.88 -25.65 -11.96
N GLU A 230 -0.45 -26.19 -13.11
CA GLU A 230 -1.13 -27.30 -13.82
C GLU A 230 -2.64 -27.07 -14.09
N GLY A 231 -3.04 -25.80 -14.29
CA GLY A 231 -4.44 -25.43 -14.54
C GLY A 231 -5.28 -25.20 -13.28
N GLU A 232 -4.75 -25.54 -12.10
CA GLU A 232 -5.39 -25.23 -10.82
C GLU A 232 -4.97 -23.85 -10.32
N GLN A 233 -5.90 -23.11 -9.74
CA GLN A 233 -5.62 -21.84 -9.07
C GLN A 233 -5.55 -22.04 -7.56
N SER A 234 -4.54 -21.45 -6.92
CA SER A 234 -4.41 -21.44 -5.46
C SER A 234 -4.25 -20.02 -4.95
N CYS A 235 -4.70 -19.79 -3.72
CA CYS A 235 -4.58 -18.52 -3.00
C CYS A 235 -3.66 -18.73 -1.80
N VAL A 236 -2.55 -17.99 -1.78
CA VAL A 236 -1.58 -18.01 -0.69
C VAL A 236 -1.67 -16.69 0.06
N ILE A 237 -1.91 -16.76 1.36
CA ILE A 237 -1.95 -15.61 2.25
C ILE A 237 -0.75 -15.69 3.19
N ARG A 238 0.10 -14.66 3.19
CA ARG A 238 1.29 -14.56 4.04
C ARG A 238 1.22 -13.30 4.88
N HIS A 239 1.48 -13.44 6.17
CA HIS A 239 1.69 -12.30 7.06
C HIS A 239 3.15 -11.88 6.98
N ILE A 240 3.39 -10.65 6.56
CA ILE A 240 4.71 -10.06 6.45
C ILE A 240 5.12 -9.55 7.82
N GLN A 241 6.26 -10.03 8.32
CA GLN A 241 6.86 -9.55 9.54
C GLN A 241 8.30 -9.17 9.24
N PHE A 242 8.65 -7.91 9.46
CA PHE A 242 10.04 -7.51 9.45
C PHE A 242 10.58 -7.71 10.87
N PRO A 243 11.74 -8.37 11.04
CA PRO A 243 12.40 -8.36 12.33
C PRO A 243 12.62 -6.90 12.75
N PRO A 244 12.52 -6.57 14.05
CA PRO A 244 12.85 -5.23 14.52
C PRO A 244 14.27 -4.91 14.04
N VAL A 245 14.42 -3.75 13.39
CA VAL A 245 15.73 -3.28 12.89
C VAL A 245 16.67 -3.22 14.07
N LYS A 246 17.55 -4.21 14.20
CA LYS A 246 18.66 -4.17 15.15
C LYS A 246 19.74 -3.35 14.46
N ASP A 247 20.12 -2.24 15.07
CA ASP A 247 21.20 -1.39 14.57
C ASP A 247 22.41 -2.24 14.18
N GLY A 248 22.79 -2.21 12.89
CA GLY A 248 24.15 -2.53 12.46
C GLY A 248 24.44 -3.88 11.81
N GLY A 249 23.50 -4.61 11.22
CA GLY A 249 23.87 -5.81 10.44
C GLY A 249 22.82 -6.30 9.45
N SER A 250 23.13 -6.24 8.15
CA SER A 250 22.37 -6.93 7.11
C SER A 250 22.40 -8.43 7.37
N ARG A 251 21.24 -9.04 7.64
CA ARG A 251 21.08 -10.49 7.75
C ARG A 251 20.25 -10.97 6.58
N VAL A 252 20.81 -11.85 5.77
CA VAL A 252 20.06 -12.69 4.84
C VAL A 252 19.39 -13.77 5.68
N ILE A 253 18.09 -13.66 5.89
CA ILE A 253 17.31 -14.70 6.56
C ILE A 253 16.83 -15.68 5.48
N HIS A 254 17.44 -16.86 5.43
CA HIS A 254 16.87 -18.01 4.72
C HIS A 254 15.80 -18.64 5.64
N MET A 255 14.54 -18.65 5.20
CA MET A 255 13.47 -19.39 5.88
C MET A 255 12.90 -20.49 4.98
N SER A 256 12.62 -21.61 5.63
CA SER A 256 12.29 -22.94 5.12
C SER A 256 10.84 -23.12 4.62
N ASN A 257 10.64 -24.23 3.90
CA ASN A 257 9.50 -24.68 3.07
C ASN A 257 8.13 -24.89 3.73
N ASP A 258 7.82 -24.35 4.91
CA ASP A 258 6.55 -24.66 5.57
C ASP A 258 5.43 -23.73 5.10
N MET A 259 4.91 -24.01 3.90
CA MET A 259 3.63 -23.49 3.45
C MET A 259 2.51 -24.42 3.90
N VAL A 260 1.70 -23.95 4.84
CA VAL A 260 0.37 -24.54 5.06
C VAL A 260 -0.53 -24.02 3.95
N SER A 261 -0.83 -24.86 2.96
CA SER A 261 -1.94 -24.63 2.03
C SER A 261 -3.24 -24.72 2.84
N PRO A 262 -4.01 -23.64 3.05
CA PRO A 262 -5.36 -23.81 3.51
C PRO A 262 -6.13 -24.46 2.35
N SER A 263 -6.44 -25.75 2.47
CA SER A 263 -7.42 -26.40 1.61
C SER A 263 -8.78 -25.74 1.89
N LEU A 264 -9.05 -24.65 1.18
CA LEU A 264 -10.38 -24.05 1.11
C LEU A 264 -11.28 -25.06 0.37
N GLN A 265 -11.87 -25.99 1.11
CA GLN A 265 -13.05 -26.70 0.66
C GLN A 265 -14.16 -25.67 0.50
N ILE A 266 -14.33 -25.15 -0.72
CA ILE A 266 -15.53 -24.41 -1.11
C ILE A 266 -16.69 -25.40 -0.96
N PRO A 267 -17.68 -25.17 -0.09
CA PRO A 267 -18.82 -26.06 0.01
C PRO A 267 -19.52 -26.09 -1.35
N GLN A 268 -19.61 -27.28 -1.96
CA GLN A 268 -20.43 -27.48 -3.14
C GLN A 268 -21.86 -27.08 -2.78
N CYS A 269 -22.32 -25.99 -3.40
CA CYS A 269 -23.70 -25.57 -3.32
C CYS A 269 -24.53 -26.64 -4.05
N SER A 270 -25.11 -27.56 -3.28
CA SER A 270 -26.02 -28.56 -3.80
C SER A 270 -27.21 -27.84 -4.47
N ARG A 271 -27.35 -28.08 -5.77
CA ARG A 271 -28.55 -27.71 -6.53
C ARG A 271 -29.77 -28.30 -5.83
N MET A 272 -30.61 -27.45 -5.28
CA MET A 272 -32.02 -27.79 -5.01
C MET A 272 -32.70 -27.96 -6.37
N GLU A 273 -32.87 -29.22 -6.79
CA GLU A 273 -33.85 -29.57 -7.82
C GLU A 273 -35.24 -29.44 -7.18
N SER A 274 -35.94 -28.36 -7.52
CA SER A 274 -37.37 -28.22 -7.25
C SER A 274 -38.13 -29.21 -8.13
N SER A 275 -38.60 -30.29 -7.52
CA SER A 275 -39.59 -31.18 -8.09
C SER A 275 -40.97 -30.54 -7.94
N ILE A 276 -41.60 -30.25 -9.07
CA ILE A 276 -43.01 -29.90 -9.18
C ILE A 276 -43.81 -31.20 -9.08
N VAL A 277 -44.64 -31.34 -8.04
CA VAL A 277 -45.94 -32.03 -8.07
C VAL A 277 -46.88 -31.30 -7.11
#